data_AF-A0A930PDH0-F1
#
_entry.id   AF-A0A930PDH0-F1
#
_cell.length_a   1.000
_cell.length_b   1.000
_cell.length_c   1.000
_cell.angle_alpha   90.00
_cell.angle_beta   90.00
_cell.angle_gamma   90.00
#
_symmetry.space_group_name_H-M   'P 1'
#
loop_
_entity.id
_entity.type
_entity.pdbx_description
1 polymer ?
#
loop_
_entity_poly.entity_id
_entity_poly.type
_entity_poly.pdbx_seq_one_letter_code
_entity_poly.pdbx_strand_id
1 'polypeptide(L)'
;TMTLSVNERRRENAMLRALGLSRKQLRRMISAEAVLITLGAVALGILGGVFIGSVSAKVVLAATDQKVEFVPDLPYLGLALILLVGLASALVASALPAARSARMSPVEGLGS
;
A
#
# COMPACT_ATOMS: atom_id res chain seq x y z
N THR A 1 18.73 28.08 2.53
CA THR A 1 17.52 27.49 1.90
C THR A 1 17.27 26.04 2.33
N MET A 2 18.27 25.15 2.43
CA MET A 2 18.07 23.80 2.98
C MET A 2 17.76 23.75 4.49
N THR A 3 18.23 24.73 5.26
CA THR A 3 18.01 24.83 6.71
C THR A 3 16.57 25.17 7.09
N LEU A 4 15.84 25.86 6.22
CA LEU A 4 14.45 26.25 6.48
C LEU A 4 13.49 25.05 6.32
N SER A 5 13.69 24.23 5.28
CA SER A 5 12.85 23.05 5.00
C SER A 5 12.96 21.97 6.09
N VAL A 6 14.14 21.84 6.72
CA VAL A 6 14.33 20.94 7.87
C VAL A 6 13.56 21.42 9.10
N ASN A 7 13.52 22.74 9.33
CA ASN A 7 12.78 23.32 10.44
C ASN A 7 11.27 23.21 10.25
N GLU A 8 10.75 23.38 9.04
CA GLU A 8 9.32 23.18 8.74
C GLU A 8 8.89 21.73 8.99
N ARG A 9 9.66 20.75 8.49
CA ARG A 9 9.39 19.31 8.72
C ARG A 9 9.50 18.89 10.18
N ARG A 10 10.38 19.55 10.96
CA ARG A 10 10.46 19.36 12.42
C ARG A 10 9.24 19.95 13.12
N ARG A 11 8.76 21.12 12.68
CA ARG A 11 7.61 21.81 13.27
C ARG A 11 6.30 21.05 13.01
N GLU A 12 6.13 20.47 11.83
CA GLU A 12 5.03 19.57 11.49
C GLU A 12 4.99 18.33 12.40
N ASN A 13 6.15 17.67 12.58
CA ASN A 13 6.28 16.53 13.50
C ASN A 13 6.02 16.89 14.97
N ALA A 14 6.43 18.09 15.39
CA ALA A 14 6.18 18.59 16.73
C ALA A 14 4.69 18.90 16.95
N MET A 15 4.00 19.45 15.94
CA MET A 15 2.56 19.72 15.98
C MET A 15 1.73 18.43 16.09
N LEU A 16 2.12 17.38 15.35
CA LEU A 16 1.48 16.05 15.46
C LEU A 16 1.68 15.40 16.84
N ARG A 17 2.79 15.68 17.54
CA ARG A 17 3.00 15.27 18.94
C ARG A 17 2.26 16.15 19.94
N ALA A 18 2.10 17.44 19.67
CA ALA A 18 1.36 18.39 20.51
C ALA A 18 -0.16 18.11 20.54
N LEU A 19 -0.69 17.42 19.53
CA LEU A 19 -2.07 16.92 19.49
C LEU A 19 -2.33 15.70 20.40
N GLY A 20 -1.33 15.21 21.14
CA GLY A 20 -1.51 14.15 22.14
C GLY A 20 -1.65 12.73 21.56
N LEU A 21 -1.34 12.52 20.28
CA LEU A 21 -1.34 11.17 19.70
C LEU A 21 -0.21 10.33 20.32
N SER A 22 -0.61 9.29 21.04
CA SER A 22 0.30 8.25 21.52
C SER A 22 1.01 7.58 20.35
N ARG A 23 2.23 7.07 20.58
CA ARG A 23 3.01 6.29 19.59
C ARG A 23 2.18 5.16 18.96
N LYS A 24 1.24 4.59 19.72
CA LYS A 24 0.32 3.54 19.27
C LYS A 24 -0.73 4.06 18.28
N GLN A 25 -1.24 5.28 18.48
CA GLN A 25 -2.19 5.91 17.55
C GLN A 25 -1.51 6.33 16.25
N LEU A 26 -0.30 6.90 16.30
CA LEU A 26 0.47 7.22 15.09
C LEU A 26 0.77 5.96 14.26
N ARG A 27 1.16 4.86 14.91
CA ARG A 27 1.44 3.59 14.22
C ARG A 27 0.18 2.99 13.58
N ARG A 28 -0.97 3.11 14.25
CA ARG A 28 -2.27 2.63 13.73
C ARG A 28 -2.74 3.45 12.53
N MET A 29 -2.54 4.76 12.55
CA MET A 29 -2.87 5.66 11.43
C MET A 29 -2.06 5.32 10.18
N ILE A 30 -0.72 5.21 10.31
CA ILE A 30 0.16 4.88 9.19
C ILE A 30 -0.16 3.48 8.62
N SER A 31 -0.48 2.51 9.48
CA SER A 31 -0.88 1.17 9.04
C SER A 31 -2.20 1.20 8.27
N ALA A 32 -3.17 1.98 8.75
CA ALA A 32 -4.47 2.14 8.07
C ALA A 32 -4.31 2.81 6.70
N GLU A 33 -3.50 3.87 6.61
CA GLU A 33 -3.20 4.55 5.34
C GLU A 33 -2.54 3.61 4.33
N ALA A 34 -1.54 2.83 4.76
CA ALA A 34 -0.88 1.84 3.90
C ALA A 34 -1.86 0.76 3.40
N VAL A 35 -2.74 0.26 4.27
CA VAL A 35 -3.79 -0.71 3.89
C VAL A 35 -4.74 -0.10 2.86
N LEU A 36 -5.19 1.14 3.05
CA LEU A 36 -6.10 1.82 2.12
C LEU A 36 -5.48 2.01 0.74
N ILE A 37 -4.22 2.47 0.68
CA ILE A 37 -3.49 2.64 -0.59
C ILE A 37 -3.34 1.29 -1.30
N THR A 38 -2.98 0.24 -0.55
CA THR A 38 -2.76 -1.10 -1.11
C THR A 38 -4.05 -1.71 -1.64
N LEU A 39 -5.15 -1.56 -0.92
CA LEU A 39 -6.47 -1.99 -1.39
C LEU A 39 -6.86 -1.29 -2.69
N GLY A 40 -6.63 0.02 -2.78
CA GLY A 40 -6.85 0.77 -4.02
C GLY A 40 -5.99 0.26 -5.18
N ALA A 41 -4.68 0.08 -4.94
CA ALA A 41 -3.75 -0.42 -5.95
C ALA A 41 -4.10 -1.84 -6.42
N VAL A 42 -4.45 -2.74 -5.50
CA VAL A 42 -4.86 -4.12 -5.81
C VAL A 42 -6.17 -4.13 -6.59
N ALA A 43 -7.17 -3.33 -6.18
CA ALA A 43 -8.43 -3.23 -6.90
C ALA A 43 -8.22 -2.76 -8.34
N LEU A 44 -7.42 -1.69 -8.54
CA LEU A 44 -7.07 -1.19 -9.87
C LEU A 44 -6.27 -2.22 -10.68
N GLY A 45 -5.34 -2.93 -10.05
CA GLY A 45 -4.54 -3.98 -10.68
C GLY A 45 -5.39 -5.16 -11.16
N ILE A 46 -6.34 -5.62 -10.34
CA ILE A 46 -7.27 -6.71 -10.71
C ILE A 46 -8.18 -6.25 -11.86
N LEU A 47 -8.79 -5.07 -11.76
CA LEU A 47 -9.68 -4.54 -12.80
C LEU A 47 -8.93 -4.36 -14.12
N GLY A 48 -7.74 -3.74 -14.08
CA GLY A 48 -6.89 -3.55 -15.26
C GLY A 48 -6.41 -4.89 -15.85
N GLY A 49 -5.98 -5.82 -15.00
CA GLY A 49 -5.52 -7.14 -15.42
C GLY A 49 -6.61 -7.98 -16.09
N VAL A 50 -7.82 -8.01 -15.50
CA VAL A 50 -8.98 -8.70 -16.08
C VAL A 50 -9.40 -8.05 -17.40
N PHE A 51 -9.42 -6.72 -17.47
CA PHE A 51 -9.77 -5.99 -18.69
C PHE A 51 -8.77 -6.29 -19.82
N ILE A 52 -7.47 -6.09 -19.56
CA ILE A 52 -6.41 -6.35 -20.54
C ILE A 52 -6.41 -7.82 -20.95
N GLY A 53 -6.49 -8.75 -19.99
CA GLY A 53 -6.53 -10.19 -20.25
C GLY A 53 -7.72 -10.61 -21.11
N SER A 54 -8.90 -10.06 -20.84
CA SER A 54 -10.11 -10.34 -21.63
C SER A 54 -10.02 -9.80 -23.05
N VAL A 55 -9.50 -8.58 -23.22
CA VAL A 55 -9.32 -7.96 -24.54
C VAL A 55 -8.28 -8.73 -25.36
N SER A 56 -7.13 -9.04 -24.77
CA SER A 56 -6.06 -9.77 -25.45
C SER A 56 -6.50 -11.18 -25.85
N ALA A 57 -7.23 -11.90 -24.99
CA ALA A 57 -7.76 -13.21 -25.33
C ALA A 57 -8.78 -13.14 -26.49
N LYS A 58 -9.67 -12.13 -26.52
CA LYS A 58 -10.57 -11.90 -27.66
C LYS A 58 -9.82 -11.62 -28.96
N VAL A 59 -8.76 -10.82 -28.91
CA VAL A 59 -7.91 -10.51 -30.08
C VAL A 59 -7.25 -11.77 -30.63
N VAL A 60 -6.70 -12.62 -29.75
CA VAL A 60 -6.05 -13.88 -30.15
C VAL A 60 -7.05 -14.87 -30.76
N LEU A 61 -8.24 -15.00 -30.16
CA LEU A 61 -9.31 -15.86 -30.70
C LEU A 61 -9.80 -15.39 -32.06
N ALA A 62 -10.00 -14.08 -32.23
CA ALA A 62 -10.36 -13.48 -33.52
C ALA A 62 -9.27 -13.71 -34.59
N ALA A 63 -8.00 -13.71 -34.21
CA ALA A 63 -6.88 -13.97 -35.12
C ALA A 63 -6.74 -15.45 -35.53
N THR A 64 -7.30 -16.38 -34.73
CA THR A 64 -7.17 -17.84 -34.98
C THR A 64 -8.40 -18.43 -35.70
N ASP A 65 -9.40 -17.60 -36.04
CA ASP A 65 -10.68 -17.99 -36.66
C ASP A 65 -11.43 -19.13 -35.92
N GLN A 66 -11.07 -19.34 -34.64
CA GLN A 66 -11.68 -20.31 -33.77
C GLN A 66 -12.93 -19.69 -33.14
N LYS A 67 -14.11 -20.13 -33.62
CA LYS A 67 -15.42 -19.87 -32.99
C LYS A 67 -15.58 -20.69 -31.71
N VAL A 68 -14.62 -20.57 -30.78
CA VAL A 68 -14.71 -21.20 -29.47
C VAL A 68 -15.36 -20.20 -28.53
N GLU A 69 -16.35 -20.66 -27.77
CA GLU A 69 -17.06 -19.84 -26.79
C GLU A 69 -16.06 -19.30 -25.76
N PHE A 70 -15.97 -17.98 -25.62
CA PHE A 70 -15.06 -17.35 -24.66
C PHE A 70 -15.60 -17.61 -23.26
N VAL A 71 -15.09 -18.65 -22.60
CA VAL A 71 -15.32 -18.92 -21.19
C VAL A 71 -14.14 -18.33 -20.42
N PRO A 72 -14.27 -17.14 -19.82
CA PRO A 72 -13.22 -16.57 -19.00
C PRO A 72 -13.04 -17.43 -17.74
N ASP A 73 -12.02 -18.29 -17.75
CA ASP A 73 -11.55 -18.96 -16.55
C ASP A 73 -10.72 -17.95 -15.75
N LEU A 74 -11.29 -17.44 -14.66
CA LEU A 74 -10.62 -16.49 -13.78
C LEU A 74 -9.66 -17.27 -12.86
N PRO A 75 -8.34 -17.01 -12.91
CA PRO A 75 -7.38 -17.73 -12.08
C PRO A 75 -7.47 -17.24 -10.62
N TYR A 76 -8.45 -17.75 -9.87
CA TYR A 76 -8.71 -17.37 -8.47
C TYR A 76 -7.46 -17.53 -7.58
N LEU A 77 -6.66 -18.56 -7.83
CA LEU A 77 -5.41 -18.81 -7.10
C LEU A 77 -4.36 -17.73 -7.36
N GLY A 78 -4.27 -17.25 -8.61
CA GLY A 78 -3.38 -16.15 -8.98
C GLY A 78 -3.83 -14.81 -8.38
N LEU A 79 -5.13 -14.53 -8.42
CA LEU A 79 -5.70 -13.34 -7.77
C LEU A 79 -5.46 -13.35 -6.26
N ALA A 80 -5.66 -14.49 -5.59
CA ALA A 80 -5.39 -14.65 -4.17
C ALA A 80 -3.91 -14.41 -3.85
N LEU A 81 -2.98 -14.95 -4.64
CA LEU A 81 -1.54 -14.72 -4.49
C LEU A 81 -1.16 -13.25 -4.65
N ILE A 82 -1.69 -12.57 -5.66
CA ILE A 82 -1.44 -11.12 -5.87
C ILE A 82 -1.91 -10.32 -4.66
N LEU A 83 -3.09 -10.64 -4.13
CA LEU A 83 -3.64 -10.03 -2.92
C LEU A 83 -2.69 -10.23 -1.73
N LEU A 84 -2.26 -11.47 -1.50
CA LEU A 84 -1.40 -11.86 -0.39
C LEU A 84 -0.03 -11.17 -0.46
N VAL A 85 0.60 -11.15 -1.64
CA VAL A 85 1.90 -10.51 -1.88
C VAL A 85 1.79 -8.99 -1.77
N GLY A 86 0.71 -8.39 -2.28
CA GLY A 86 0.45 -6.96 -2.17
C GLY A 86 0.29 -6.52 -0.72
N LEU A 87 -0.53 -7.24 0.07
CA LEU A 87 -0.68 -7.03 1.50
C LEU A 87 0.64 -7.21 2.26
N ALA A 88 1.39 -8.27 1.98
CA ALA A 88 2.70 -8.50 2.60
C ALA A 88 3.68 -7.36 2.29
N SER A 89 3.75 -6.92 1.03
CA SER A 89 4.61 -5.81 0.60
C SER A 89 4.22 -4.50 1.28
N ALA A 90 2.92 -4.23 1.45
CA ALA A 90 2.42 -3.06 2.16
C ALA A 90 2.77 -3.08 3.65
N LEU A 91 2.65 -4.25 4.29
CA LEU A 91 3.08 -4.44 5.68
C LEU A 91 4.58 -4.23 5.83
N VAL A 92 5.40 -4.75 4.91
CA VAL A 92 6.86 -4.54 4.92
C VAL A 92 7.22 -3.07 4.66
N ALA A 93 6.57 -2.43 3.69
CA ALA A 93 6.79 -1.02 3.35
C ALA A 93 6.41 -0.08 4.52
N SER A 94 5.30 -0.37 5.22
CA SER A 94 4.88 0.36 6.41
C SER A 94 5.70 0.01 7.66
N ALA A 95 6.32 -1.17 7.71
CA ALA A 95 7.22 -1.56 8.79
C ALA A 95 8.50 -0.71 8.84
N LEU A 96 9.01 -0.21 7.70
CA LEU A 96 10.19 0.68 7.66
C LEU A 96 10.01 2.00 8.46
N PRO A 97 8.96 2.82 8.23
CA PRO A 97 8.69 3.99 9.04
C PRO A 97 8.24 3.64 10.47
N ALA A 98 7.51 2.53 10.67
CA ALA A 98 7.14 2.06 12.00
C ALA A 98 8.38 1.65 12.85
N ALA A 99 9.37 1.00 12.23
CA ALA A 99 10.64 0.65 12.85
C ALA A 99 11.50 1.89 13.11
N ARG A 100 11.48 2.89 12.23
CA ARG A 100 12.12 4.20 12.50
C ARG A 100 11.47 4.93 13.67
N SER A 101 10.15 4.86 13.83
CA SER A 101 9.43 5.39 14.99
C SER A 101 9.74 4.62 16.28
N ALA A 102 9.96 3.30 16.18
CA ALA A 102 10.38 2.46 17.31
C ALA A 102 11.84 2.70 17.75
N ARG A 103 12.72 3.13 16.83
CA ARG A 103 14.13 3.47 17.11
C ARG A 103 14.34 4.89 17.63
N MET A 104 13.36 5.79 17.54
CA MET A 104 13.36 7.01 18.37
C MET A 104 12.99 6.61 19.80
N SER A 105 13.99 6.48 20.66
CA SER A 105 13.94 5.77 21.92
C SER A 105 12.82 6.25 22.89
N PRO A 106 12.28 5.35 23.74
CA PRO A 106 11.29 5.65 24.78
C PRO A 106 11.80 6.34 26.07
N VAL A 107 13.02 6.92 26.12
CA VAL A 107 13.64 7.29 27.42
C VAL A 107 13.79 8.80 27.68
N GLU A 108 13.61 9.69 26.69
CA GLU A 108 13.68 11.16 26.95
C GLU A 108 12.34 11.79 27.37
N GLY A 109 11.27 10.99 27.54
CA GLY A 109 9.92 11.51 27.81
C GLY A 109 9.51 11.60 29.28
N LEU A 110 10.36 11.17 30.22
CA LEU A 110 10.03 11.12 31.66
C LEU A 110 11.11 11.71 32.57
N GLY A 111 11.99 12.57 32.04
CA GLY A 111 13.07 13.15 32.84
C GLY A 111 13.69 14.41 32.25
N SER A 112 12.95 15.52 32.30
CA SER A 112 13.41 16.87 32.70
C SER A 112 12.26 17.85 32.53
#